data_AF-A0A6I6AAM7-F1
#
_entry.id   AF-A0A6I6AAM7-F1
#
_cell.length_a   1.000
_cell.length_b   1.000
_cell.length_c   1.000
_cell.angle_alpha   90.00
_cell.angle_beta   90.00
_cell.angle_gamma   90.00
#
_symmetry.space_group_name_H-M   'P 1'
#
loop_
_entity.id
_entity.type
_entity.pdbx_description
1 polymer ?
#
loop_
_entity_poly.entity_id
_entity_poly.type
_entity_poly.pdbx_seq_one_letter_code
_entity_poly.pdbx_strand_id
1 'polypeptide(L)'
;MNWKILTLCCWLASTGLVSANDAIVISSKLVHLRHSGEREWTTFPEGTPRPELSIPFKVAADQAASTLQLRQQDVKQGWNVELNGVVLGKLTRDENDQQLLLPVPEGLVKVGENRLRIFQSGKLTPDDIRVGEIVLFPEDRSRVLAGATVSVSVVEGDSNKPVPCRLTIVDPAGTLVATSAESNAEQAVRTGVIYTSTGKAKFQLPAGTYTIYAGRGFEYGVAKQKIKLKAGETKQVNLKIDREVDTSGYVSCDTHIHTFTHSGHGDCSMEERMITLAGEQIEFPIATDHNKQINYDPLARKLHVRKYFTPVIGNEVTTKLGHFNVFSVQEGGPIPDYKLMSWEAIFKSIYGTPNVKAVILNHARDIHSNYRPFGPQNHIGLTGESLKNWQLRANAMEIINSGATQTDVLQLYRDWFGELNRGVMLTPVGCSDSHDVSRYIVGQSRTYIQADDQDPGKIDATRTIQNFVDGKVLLSYGLFTRIKVNGRYGPGNWCLRRRIWKSR
;
A
#
# COMPACT_ATOMS: atom_id res chain seq x y z
N MET A 1 -22.44 11.55 30.98
CA MET A 1 -21.07 11.12 31.33
C MET A 1 -20.50 10.38 30.11
N ASN A 2 -19.51 10.97 29.44
CA ASN A 2 -19.12 10.59 28.06
C ASN A 2 -18.24 9.33 28.04
N TRP A 3 -18.71 8.25 27.41
CA TRP A 3 -17.98 6.98 27.25
C TRP A 3 -16.56 7.17 26.64
N LYS A 4 -16.36 8.23 25.84
CA LYS A 4 -15.07 8.57 25.21
C LYS A 4 -14.02 9.09 26.21
N ILE A 5 -14.42 9.72 27.31
CA ILE A 5 -13.49 10.10 28.40
C ILE A 5 -13.01 8.84 29.11
N LEU A 6 -13.86 7.81 29.23
CA LEU A 6 -13.45 6.51 29.76
C LEU A 6 -12.41 5.82 28.88
N THR A 7 -12.37 6.05 27.57
CA THR A 7 -11.37 5.41 26.70
C THR A 7 -10.01 6.09 26.82
N LEU A 8 -9.97 7.43 26.93
CA LEU A 8 -8.75 8.19 27.23
C LEU A 8 -8.26 7.94 28.68
N CYS A 9 -9.17 7.78 29.64
CA CYS A 9 -8.85 7.45 31.04
C CYS A 9 -8.59 5.96 31.28
N CYS A 10 -9.08 5.03 30.45
CA CYS A 10 -8.73 3.60 30.58
C CYS A 10 -7.28 3.30 30.17
N TRP A 11 -6.64 4.21 29.43
CA TRP A 11 -5.19 4.21 29.24
C TRP A 11 -4.44 4.73 30.48
N LEU A 12 -5.07 5.58 31.28
CA LEU A 12 -4.44 6.26 32.42
C LEU A 12 -4.66 5.52 33.76
N ALA A 13 -5.74 4.76 33.94
CA ALA A 13 -6.17 4.31 35.28
C ALA A 13 -5.53 3.01 35.83
N SER A 14 -4.46 2.46 35.23
CA SER A 14 -3.89 1.19 35.74
C SER A 14 -2.37 1.08 35.55
N THR A 15 -1.65 1.90 36.28
CA THR A 15 -0.19 1.92 36.27
C THR A 15 0.34 1.82 37.70
N GLY A 16 1.11 0.76 37.95
CA GLY A 16 2.02 0.65 39.11
C GLY A 16 3.43 1.16 38.79
N LEU A 17 3.65 1.75 37.60
CA LEU A 17 4.97 2.24 37.17
C LEU A 17 4.94 3.59 36.42
N VAL A 18 3.77 4.23 36.29
CA VAL A 18 3.55 5.63 35.88
C VAL A 18 2.44 6.15 36.79
N SER A 19 2.47 7.38 37.27
CA SER A 19 1.25 7.95 37.84
C SER A 19 0.41 8.44 36.66
N ALA A 20 -0.85 8.01 36.55
CA ALA A 20 -1.85 8.57 35.65
C ALA A 20 -1.95 10.11 35.66
N ASN A 21 -1.34 10.76 36.66
CA ASN A 21 -1.51 12.17 36.99
C ASN A 21 -0.61 13.12 36.19
N ASP A 22 0.39 12.64 35.44
CA ASP A 22 1.41 13.54 34.84
C ASP A 22 1.31 13.70 33.31
N ALA A 23 0.50 12.89 32.62
CA ALA A 23 0.23 13.06 31.19
C ALA A 23 -0.73 14.23 30.94
N ILE A 24 -0.44 15.05 29.93
CA ILE A 24 -1.20 16.27 29.64
C ILE A 24 -2.07 16.06 28.41
N VAL A 25 -3.39 16.11 28.60
CA VAL A 25 -4.36 16.08 27.50
C VAL A 25 -4.46 17.48 26.89
N ILE A 26 -3.85 17.66 25.71
CA ILE A 26 -3.87 18.94 24.97
C ILE A 26 -5.21 19.09 24.22
N SER A 27 -5.73 18.00 23.65
CA SER A 27 -7.04 17.97 22.99
C SER A 27 -7.67 16.60 23.12
N SER A 28 -8.97 16.53 23.41
CA SER A 28 -9.75 15.27 23.43
C SER A 28 -10.65 15.07 22.21
N LYS A 29 -10.56 15.96 21.21
CA LYS A 29 -11.43 15.95 20.03
C LYS A 29 -10.60 15.93 18.76
N LEU A 30 -11.07 15.17 17.78
CA LEU A 30 -10.67 15.32 16.37
C LEU A 30 -11.24 16.62 15.82
N VAL A 31 -10.39 17.37 15.12
CA VAL A 31 -10.72 18.62 14.45
C VAL A 31 -10.51 18.45 12.96
N HIS A 32 -11.48 18.90 12.17
CA HIS A 32 -11.38 18.94 10.71
C HIS A 32 -10.57 20.16 10.27
N LEU A 33 -9.52 19.94 9.49
CA LEU A 33 -8.70 20.96 8.87
C LEU A 33 -8.75 20.83 7.34
N ARG A 34 -8.70 21.97 6.64
CA ARG A 34 -8.36 22.08 5.22
C ARG A 34 -7.79 23.47 4.99
N HIS A 35 -6.63 23.55 4.36
CA HIS A 35 -5.96 24.82 4.13
C HIS A 35 -6.73 25.72 3.15
N SER A 36 -7.12 25.18 2.00
CA SER A 36 -7.78 25.94 0.93
C SER A 36 -8.61 25.04 0.02
N GLY A 37 -9.36 25.68 -0.89
CA GLY A 37 -10.12 25.04 -1.96
C GLY A 37 -11.34 24.24 -1.52
N GLU A 38 -11.78 23.39 -2.46
CA GLU A 38 -13.03 22.64 -2.35
C GLU A 38 -12.92 21.47 -1.38
N ARG A 39 -14.09 21.07 -0.87
CA ARG A 39 -14.25 19.87 -0.06
C ARG A 39 -14.01 18.63 -0.92
N GLU A 40 -13.16 17.72 -0.44
CA GLU A 40 -12.78 16.51 -1.13
C GLU A 40 -13.89 15.45 -1.08
N TRP A 41 -14.52 15.25 0.08
CA TRP A 41 -15.51 14.18 0.28
C TRP A 41 -16.75 14.62 1.05
N THR A 42 -17.87 14.01 0.73
CA THR A 42 -19.16 14.20 1.42
C THR A 42 -19.16 13.72 2.88
N THR A 43 -18.14 12.96 3.29
CA THR A 43 -17.95 12.51 4.68
C THR A 43 -17.35 13.59 5.59
N PHE A 44 -16.71 14.62 5.03
CA PHE A 44 -16.30 15.80 5.79
C PHE A 44 -17.47 16.75 6.02
N PRO A 45 -17.51 17.52 7.12
CA PRO A 45 -18.56 18.52 7.34
C PRO A 45 -18.67 19.56 6.21
N GLU A 46 -19.87 20.08 5.99
CA GLU A 46 -20.08 21.30 5.20
C GLU A 46 -19.59 22.54 5.95
N GLY A 47 -19.22 23.58 5.19
CA GLY A 47 -18.70 24.84 5.71
C GLY A 47 -17.20 25.02 5.50
N THR A 48 -16.65 26.04 6.16
CA THR A 48 -15.23 26.41 6.05
C THR A 48 -14.45 25.84 7.22
N PRO A 49 -13.65 24.77 7.02
CA PRO A 49 -12.78 24.23 8.05
C PRO A 49 -11.63 25.19 8.38
N ARG A 50 -10.92 24.91 9.47
CA ARG A 50 -9.75 25.71 9.85
C ARG A 50 -8.55 25.35 8.96
N PRO A 51 -7.71 26.33 8.57
CA PRO A 51 -6.52 26.05 7.76
C PRO A 51 -5.37 25.44 8.58
N GLU A 52 -5.39 25.63 9.90
CA GLU A 52 -4.43 25.06 10.85
C GLU A 52 -5.11 24.79 12.20
N LEU A 53 -4.46 23.95 13.00
CA LEU A 53 -4.75 23.79 14.42
C LEU A 53 -3.68 24.55 15.22
N SER A 54 -4.11 25.38 16.17
CA SER A 54 -3.21 26.03 17.13
C SER A 54 -3.83 25.99 18.51
N ILE A 55 -3.24 25.23 19.44
CA ILE A 55 -3.77 25.01 20.79
C ILE A 55 -2.75 25.47 21.84
N PRO A 56 -3.10 26.43 22.71
CA PRO A 56 -2.32 26.71 23.91
C PRO A 56 -2.57 25.64 24.98
N PHE A 57 -1.53 25.26 25.71
CA PHE A 57 -1.65 24.36 26.87
C PHE A 57 -0.65 24.75 27.96
N LYS A 58 -0.89 24.30 29.20
CA LYS A 58 -0.05 24.63 30.34
C LYS A 58 0.63 23.38 30.91
N VAL A 59 1.88 23.54 31.33
CA VAL A 59 2.68 22.51 31.99
C VAL A 59 3.15 23.02 33.35
N ALA A 60 2.96 22.23 34.40
CA ALA A 60 3.20 22.66 35.79
C ALA A 60 4.63 22.42 36.29
N ALA A 61 5.34 21.45 35.72
CA ALA A 61 6.69 21.06 36.11
C ALA A 61 7.55 20.77 34.89
N ASP A 62 8.86 20.88 35.06
CA ASP A 62 9.82 20.60 33.98
C ASP A 62 9.76 19.12 33.55
N GLN A 63 9.97 18.86 32.27
CA GLN A 63 9.93 17.52 31.68
C GLN A 63 11.24 17.25 30.94
N ALA A 64 11.97 16.21 31.35
CA ALA A 64 13.24 15.86 30.73
C ALA A 64 13.03 15.24 29.34
N ALA A 65 12.41 14.07 29.26
CA ALA A 65 12.03 13.42 28.00
C ALA A 65 10.52 13.45 27.84
N SER A 66 10.02 13.64 26.62
CA SER A 66 8.58 13.63 26.37
C SER A 66 8.23 13.09 24.99
N THR A 67 6.99 12.64 24.87
CA THR A 67 6.43 12.10 23.63
C THR A 67 5.07 12.70 23.37
N LEU A 68 4.90 13.29 22.19
CA LEU A 68 3.61 13.78 21.74
C LEU A 68 2.90 12.67 20.97
N GLN A 69 1.77 12.21 21.49
CA GLN A 69 0.85 11.33 20.78
C GLN A 69 -0.31 12.14 20.21
N LEU A 70 -0.71 11.85 18.98
CA LEU A 70 -1.93 12.36 18.36
C LEU A 70 -2.59 11.29 17.48
N ARG A 71 -3.85 11.51 17.13
CA ARG A 71 -4.58 10.75 16.11
C ARG A 71 -4.77 11.58 14.85
N GLN A 72 -4.64 10.95 13.69
CA GLN A 72 -4.84 11.54 12.38
C GLN A 72 -5.74 10.66 11.49
N GLN A 73 -6.37 11.28 10.49
CA GLN A 73 -7.20 10.64 9.45
C GLN A 73 -7.06 11.40 8.13
N ASP A 74 -7.14 10.67 7.01
CA ASP A 74 -7.31 11.21 5.65
C ASP A 74 -6.16 12.12 5.16
N VAL A 75 -4.94 11.97 5.67
CA VAL A 75 -3.80 12.87 5.37
C VAL A 75 -3.15 12.56 4.02
N LYS A 76 -3.27 13.46 3.04
CA LYS A 76 -2.71 13.25 1.68
C LYS A 76 -1.56 14.19 1.35
N GLN A 77 -1.48 15.33 2.01
CA GLN A 77 -0.43 16.33 1.82
C GLN A 77 0.50 16.39 3.04
N GLY A 78 1.58 17.17 2.93
CA GLY A 78 2.51 17.34 4.04
C GLY A 78 1.94 18.30 5.08
N TRP A 79 1.78 17.86 6.33
CA TRP A 79 1.38 18.70 7.46
C TRP A 79 2.46 18.67 8.54
N ASN A 80 3.01 19.82 8.92
CA ASN A 80 3.98 19.93 10.01
C ASN A 80 3.27 19.87 11.35
N VAL A 81 3.93 19.26 12.34
CA VAL A 81 3.57 19.31 13.76
C VAL A 81 4.67 20.12 14.46
N GLU A 82 4.30 21.27 15.01
CA GLU A 82 5.21 22.25 15.61
C GLU A 82 4.86 22.47 17.08
N LEU A 83 5.86 22.45 17.95
CA LEU A 83 5.74 22.79 19.36
C LEU A 83 6.66 23.96 19.68
N ASN A 84 6.10 25.04 20.22
CA ASN A 84 6.84 26.24 20.63
C ASN A 84 7.78 26.81 19.55
N GLY A 85 7.34 26.76 18.27
CA GLY A 85 8.10 27.26 17.12
C GLY A 85 9.11 26.27 16.54
N VAL A 86 9.22 25.06 17.09
CA VAL A 86 10.09 23.99 16.57
C VAL A 86 9.24 22.89 15.93
N VAL A 87 9.50 22.57 14.66
CA VAL A 87 8.84 21.47 13.96
C VAL A 87 9.38 20.14 14.49
N LEU A 88 8.53 19.38 15.18
CA LEU A 88 8.83 18.05 15.72
C LEU A 88 8.88 16.99 14.62
N GLY A 89 8.06 17.16 13.60
CA GLY A 89 7.90 16.20 12.51
C GLY A 89 6.71 16.55 11.63
N LYS A 90 6.25 15.58 10.85
CA LYS A 90 5.07 15.69 9.99
C LYS A 90 4.02 14.65 10.37
N LEU A 91 2.76 14.96 10.10
CA LEU A 91 1.73 13.92 10.01
C LEU A 91 2.14 12.89 8.96
N THR A 92 1.83 11.62 9.21
CA THR A 92 2.07 10.54 8.27
C THR A 92 1.18 10.76 7.05
N ARG A 93 1.73 10.74 5.85
CA ARG A 93 0.93 10.84 4.63
C ARG A 93 0.28 9.49 4.35
N ASP A 94 -0.86 9.26 4.99
CA ASP A 94 -1.64 8.04 4.96
C ASP A 94 -3.06 8.36 5.43
N GLU A 95 -4.03 7.92 4.64
CA GLU A 95 -5.45 8.19 4.81
C GLU A 95 -6.08 7.38 5.94
N ASN A 96 -5.43 6.30 6.37
CA ASN A 96 -5.93 5.46 7.46
C ASN A 96 -6.04 6.23 8.78
N ASP A 97 -7.04 5.84 9.58
CA ASP A 97 -7.20 6.31 10.95
C ASP A 97 -6.12 5.71 11.84
N GLN A 98 -5.18 6.55 12.29
CA GLN A 98 -3.99 6.07 12.99
C GLN A 98 -3.46 7.03 14.05
N GLN A 99 -2.71 6.45 14.99
CA GLN A 99 -1.90 7.20 15.94
C GLN A 99 -0.56 7.64 15.31
N LEU A 100 -0.03 8.73 15.81
CA LEU A 100 1.33 9.18 15.55
C LEU A 100 1.99 9.54 16.89
N LEU A 101 3.20 9.02 17.11
CA LEU A 101 4.04 9.38 18.26
C LEU A 101 5.27 10.11 17.74
N LEU A 102 5.47 11.34 18.21
CA LEU A 102 6.62 12.18 17.89
C LEU A 102 7.47 12.38 19.16
N PRO A 103 8.79 12.16 19.11
CA PRO A 103 9.67 12.52 20.21
C PRO A 103 9.68 14.03 20.38
N VAL A 104 9.68 14.49 21.63
CA VAL A 104 9.79 15.91 21.98
C VAL A 104 11.16 16.13 22.61
N PRO A 105 12.03 16.97 22.02
CA PRO A 105 13.33 17.27 22.58
C PRO A 105 13.24 17.86 24.00
N GLU A 106 14.22 17.52 24.84
CA GLU A 106 14.37 18.07 26.18
C GLU A 106 14.42 19.60 26.17
N GLY A 107 13.76 20.23 27.14
CA GLY A 107 13.68 21.70 27.26
C GLY A 107 12.79 22.40 26.24
N LEU A 108 12.20 21.69 25.27
CA LEU A 108 11.26 22.29 24.32
C LEU A 108 9.91 22.60 24.97
N VAL A 109 9.44 21.72 25.86
CA VAL A 109 8.28 21.97 26.72
C VAL A 109 8.72 22.89 27.85
N LYS A 110 7.99 23.99 28.06
CA LYS A 110 8.31 25.01 29.07
C LYS A 110 7.34 24.90 30.24
N VAL A 111 7.82 25.15 31.45
CA VAL A 111 6.93 25.40 32.59
C VAL A 111 6.09 26.66 32.29
N GLY A 112 4.78 26.57 32.50
CA GLY A 112 3.83 27.62 32.11
C GLY A 112 3.22 27.38 30.74
N GLU A 113 3.16 28.41 29.90
CA GLU A 113 2.42 28.38 28.63
C GLU A 113 3.24 27.79 27.48
N ASN A 114 2.59 26.90 26.73
CA ASN A 114 3.11 26.25 25.55
C ASN A 114 2.10 26.35 24.42
N ARG A 115 2.55 26.18 23.18
CA ARG A 115 1.68 26.18 22.00
C ARG A 115 2.05 25.07 21.03
N LEU A 116 1.05 24.24 20.72
CA LEU A 116 1.11 23.23 19.67
C LEU A 116 0.43 23.77 18.40
N ARG A 117 1.07 23.60 17.25
CA ARG A 117 0.53 23.96 15.94
C ARG A 117 0.61 22.79 14.96
N ILE A 118 -0.43 22.63 14.14
CA ILE A 118 -0.46 21.68 13.03
C ILE A 118 -0.94 22.41 11.79
N PHE A 119 -0.10 22.48 10.75
CA PHE A 119 -0.34 23.30 9.56
C PHE A 119 0.27 22.66 8.31
N GLN A 120 -0.31 22.94 7.15
CA GLN A 120 0.18 22.40 5.88
C GLN A 120 1.56 22.97 5.53
N SER A 121 2.42 22.14 4.95
CA SER A 121 3.80 22.44 4.56
C SER A 121 4.01 22.16 3.07
N GLY A 122 4.96 22.86 2.45
CA GLY A 122 5.22 22.72 1.00
C GLY A 122 4.19 23.47 0.16
N LYS A 123 3.73 22.86 -0.94
CA LYS A 123 2.73 23.47 -1.82
C LYS A 123 1.35 23.37 -1.17
N LEU A 124 0.80 24.53 -0.83
CA LEU A 124 -0.53 24.66 -0.24
C LEU A 124 -1.59 24.24 -1.26
N THR A 125 -2.30 23.16 -0.93
CA THR A 125 -3.30 22.51 -1.79
C THR A 125 -4.44 21.97 -0.94
N PRO A 126 -5.64 21.76 -1.52
CA PRO A 126 -6.74 21.15 -0.79
C PRO A 126 -6.34 19.78 -0.23
N ASP A 127 -6.65 19.56 1.05
CA ASP A 127 -6.48 18.30 1.78
C ASP A 127 -7.38 18.36 3.01
N ASP A 128 -8.50 17.65 2.99
CA ASP A 128 -9.39 17.52 4.13
C ASP A 128 -8.85 16.43 5.06
N ILE A 129 -8.44 16.83 6.27
CA ILE A 129 -7.90 15.92 7.29
C ILE A 129 -8.68 16.03 8.60
N ARG A 130 -8.62 14.99 9.44
CA ARG A 130 -8.96 15.12 10.87
C ARG A 130 -7.74 14.85 11.73
N VAL A 131 -7.50 15.72 12.70
CA VAL A 131 -6.39 15.57 13.65
C VAL A 131 -6.82 15.98 15.05
N GLY A 132 -6.34 15.28 16.08
CA GLY A 132 -6.76 15.54 17.45
C GLY A 132 -6.42 14.41 18.40
N GLU A 133 -7.16 14.32 19.50
CA GLU A 133 -6.92 13.33 20.57
C GLU A 133 -5.44 13.33 21.00
N ILE A 134 -4.96 14.53 21.32
CA ILE A 134 -3.55 14.87 21.50
C ILE A 134 -3.18 14.80 22.97
N VAL A 135 -2.16 14.01 23.28
CA VAL A 135 -1.64 13.79 24.63
C VAL A 135 -0.13 13.97 24.62
N LEU A 136 0.39 14.72 25.58
CA LEU A 136 1.81 14.84 25.87
C LEU A 136 2.16 13.94 27.05
N PHE A 137 2.97 12.93 26.81
CA PHE A 137 3.49 12.05 27.85
C PHE A 137 4.84 12.56 28.35
N PRO A 138 5.08 12.59 29.68
CA PRO A 138 6.34 13.03 30.29
C PRO A 138 7.43 11.94 30.23
N GLU A 139 7.41 11.12 29.18
CA GLU A 139 8.31 9.98 29.00
C GLU A 139 8.73 9.86 27.53
N ASP A 140 9.86 9.21 27.29
CA ASP A 140 10.27 8.86 25.93
C ASP A 140 9.35 7.79 25.30
N ARG A 141 9.42 7.67 23.97
CA ARG A 141 8.56 6.76 23.19
C ARG A 141 8.65 5.31 23.66
N SER A 142 9.84 4.85 24.04
CA SER A 142 10.04 3.46 24.48
C SER A 142 9.28 3.19 25.77
N ARG A 143 9.33 4.13 26.72
CA ARG A 143 8.60 4.06 27.99
C ARG A 143 7.09 4.17 27.82
N VAL A 144 6.64 5.10 26.98
CA VAL A 144 5.21 5.22 26.62
C VAL A 144 4.66 3.89 26.11
N LEU A 145 5.42 3.16 25.29
CA LEU A 145 5.01 1.88 24.69
C LEU A 145 5.26 0.64 25.59
N ALA A 146 6.07 0.76 26.64
CA ALA A 146 6.57 -0.37 27.46
C ALA A 146 5.52 -0.97 28.43
N GLY A 147 4.22 -0.79 28.18
CA GLY A 147 3.16 -1.24 29.11
C GLY A 147 3.07 -2.75 29.26
N ALA A 148 2.95 -3.49 28.17
CA ALA A 148 2.77 -4.94 28.14
C ALA A 148 3.45 -5.51 26.90
N THR A 149 3.97 -6.74 27.00
CA THR A 149 4.58 -7.45 25.87
C THR A 149 3.56 -8.36 25.22
N VAL A 150 3.40 -8.29 23.91
CA VAL A 150 2.57 -9.19 23.12
C VAL A 150 3.46 -10.05 22.24
N SER A 151 3.21 -11.37 22.24
CA SER A 151 3.82 -12.33 21.34
C SER A 151 2.73 -12.99 20.51
N VAL A 152 2.79 -12.78 19.19
CA VAL A 152 1.83 -13.30 18.22
C VAL A 152 2.46 -14.47 17.46
N SER A 153 1.69 -15.54 17.28
CA SER A 153 1.99 -16.63 16.36
C SER A 153 0.79 -16.85 15.44
N VAL A 154 1.05 -16.90 14.13
CA VAL A 154 0.06 -17.15 13.09
C VAL A 154 0.44 -18.42 12.34
N VAL A 155 -0.50 -19.34 12.24
CA VAL A 155 -0.33 -20.61 11.53
C VAL A 155 -1.40 -20.79 10.46
N GLU A 156 -1.06 -21.56 9.44
CA GLU A 156 -1.99 -21.92 8.37
C GLU A 156 -2.77 -23.19 8.72
N GLY A 157 -4.08 -23.06 8.77
CA GLY A 157 -5.03 -24.16 8.75
C GLY A 157 -4.72 -25.31 9.71
N ASP A 158 -5.11 -26.52 9.31
CA ASP A 158 -4.85 -27.75 10.07
C ASP A 158 -3.38 -28.18 9.98
N SER A 159 -2.62 -27.62 9.03
CA SER A 159 -1.20 -27.90 8.90
C SER A 159 -0.40 -27.44 10.11
N ASN A 160 -0.92 -26.46 10.87
CA ASN A 160 -0.25 -25.78 11.98
C ASN A 160 1.15 -25.25 11.64
N LYS A 161 1.45 -25.05 10.35
CA LYS A 161 2.71 -24.49 9.90
C LYS A 161 2.68 -22.96 10.04
N PRO A 162 3.75 -22.32 10.52
CA PRO A 162 3.84 -20.87 10.51
C PRO A 162 3.73 -20.32 9.10
N VAL A 163 3.01 -19.21 8.94
CA VAL A 163 2.69 -18.64 7.63
C VAL A 163 2.97 -17.13 7.63
N PRO A 164 3.67 -16.58 6.61
CA PRO A 164 3.76 -15.14 6.47
C PRO A 164 2.39 -14.48 6.43
N CYS A 165 2.26 -13.32 7.07
CA CYS A 165 0.99 -12.64 7.18
C CYS A 165 1.18 -11.15 7.49
N ARG A 166 0.11 -10.40 7.31
CA ARG A 166 -0.06 -9.05 7.85
C ARG A 166 -0.84 -9.10 9.16
N LEU A 167 -0.29 -8.50 10.20
CA LEU A 167 -1.00 -8.19 11.43
C LEU A 167 -1.51 -6.75 11.38
N THR A 168 -2.76 -6.54 11.78
CA THR A 168 -3.36 -5.22 11.96
C THR A 168 -3.83 -5.07 13.40
N ILE A 169 -3.33 -4.04 14.09
CA ILE A 169 -3.57 -3.81 15.51
C ILE A 169 -4.31 -2.49 15.67
N VAL A 170 -5.50 -2.58 16.25
CA VAL A 170 -6.37 -1.41 16.47
C VAL A 170 -6.85 -1.30 17.91
N ASP A 171 -7.15 -0.09 18.33
CA ASP A 171 -7.87 0.19 19.56
C ASP A 171 -9.39 -0.14 19.42
N PRO A 172 -10.22 0.07 20.46
CA PRO A 172 -11.65 -0.20 20.38
C PRO A 172 -12.42 0.70 19.40
N ALA A 173 -11.85 1.83 18.98
CA ALA A 173 -12.41 2.73 17.98
C ALA A 173 -12.03 2.34 16.54
N GLY A 174 -11.15 1.34 16.37
CA GLY A 174 -10.65 0.91 15.07
C GLY A 174 -9.43 1.69 14.59
N THR A 175 -8.85 2.56 15.43
CA THR A 175 -7.65 3.34 15.09
C THR A 175 -6.41 2.46 15.14
N LEU A 176 -5.58 2.51 14.10
CA LEU A 176 -4.26 1.86 14.07
C LEU A 176 -3.38 2.42 15.19
N VAL A 177 -2.89 1.56 16.07
CA VAL A 177 -2.11 1.97 17.24
C VAL A 177 -0.62 1.81 17.02
N ALA A 178 0.17 2.72 17.57
CA ALA A 178 1.62 2.57 17.55
C ALA A 178 2.04 1.39 18.45
N THR A 179 3.03 0.64 18.01
CA THR A 179 3.64 -0.46 18.77
C THR A 179 5.14 -0.22 18.90
N SER A 180 5.81 -0.98 19.76
CA SER A 180 7.27 -1.00 19.81
C SER A 180 7.92 -1.85 18.71
N ALA A 181 7.16 -2.43 17.78
CA ALA A 181 7.73 -3.23 16.70
C ALA A 181 8.60 -2.34 15.79
N GLU A 182 9.63 -2.93 15.21
CA GLU A 182 10.53 -2.27 14.27
C GLU A 182 10.81 -3.18 13.07
N SER A 183 10.95 -2.59 11.89
CA SER A 183 11.32 -3.31 10.69
C SER A 183 12.69 -3.98 10.86
N ASN A 184 12.82 -5.21 10.40
CA ASN A 184 14.04 -6.01 10.46
C ASN A 184 14.03 -7.08 9.35
N ALA A 185 14.95 -8.05 9.40
CA ALA A 185 15.05 -9.09 8.37
C ALA A 185 13.80 -9.97 8.23
N GLU A 186 12.95 -10.04 9.25
CA GLU A 186 11.74 -10.87 9.25
C GLU A 186 10.44 -10.07 9.20
N GLN A 187 10.48 -8.75 9.42
CA GLN A 187 9.29 -7.92 9.58
C GLN A 187 9.38 -6.54 8.90
N ALA A 188 8.25 -6.06 8.38
CA ALA A 188 8.07 -4.68 7.92
C ALA A 188 6.96 -4.01 8.73
N VAL A 189 7.23 -2.84 9.32
CA VAL A 189 6.38 -2.25 10.36
C VAL A 189 5.99 -0.81 10.05
N ARG A 190 4.69 -0.52 10.17
CA ARG A 190 4.12 0.83 10.23
C ARG A 190 3.14 0.89 11.40
N THR A 191 2.59 2.07 11.71
CA THR A 191 1.62 2.22 12.81
C THR A 191 0.48 1.22 12.64
N GLY A 192 0.26 0.38 13.65
CA GLY A 192 -0.79 -0.63 13.67
C GLY A 192 -0.65 -1.73 12.62
N VAL A 193 0.41 -1.78 11.82
CA VAL A 193 0.59 -2.78 10.75
C VAL A 193 1.97 -3.43 10.87
N ILE A 194 1.98 -4.75 11.00
CA ILE A 194 3.22 -5.55 11.06
C ILE A 194 3.10 -6.68 10.06
N TYR A 195 3.87 -6.63 8.99
CA TYR A 195 4.10 -7.81 8.17
C TYR A 195 5.17 -8.68 8.82
N THR A 196 4.95 -10.00 8.80
CA THR A 196 5.94 -10.99 9.27
C THR A 196 6.10 -12.09 8.24
N SER A 197 7.35 -12.43 7.93
CA SER A 197 7.73 -13.53 7.04
C SER A 197 7.68 -14.90 7.73
N THR A 198 7.66 -14.93 9.06
CA THR A 198 7.73 -16.16 9.87
C THR A 198 6.41 -16.51 10.54
N GLY A 199 5.37 -15.68 10.38
CA GLY A 199 4.12 -15.79 11.12
C GLY A 199 4.26 -15.40 12.59
N LYS A 200 5.41 -14.86 13.01
CA LYS A 200 5.67 -14.49 14.40
C LYS A 200 5.93 -12.99 14.53
N ALA A 201 5.46 -12.42 15.63
CA ALA A 201 5.80 -11.06 16.01
C ALA A 201 5.86 -10.89 17.53
N LYS A 202 6.77 -10.03 17.99
CA LYS A 202 6.87 -9.62 19.38
C LYS A 202 7.00 -8.11 19.45
N PHE A 203 6.12 -7.48 20.22
CA PHE A 203 6.08 -6.03 20.36
C PHE A 203 5.45 -5.64 21.69
N GLN A 204 5.65 -4.40 22.09
CA GLN A 204 5.04 -3.83 23.29
C GLN A 204 3.92 -2.86 22.91
N LEU A 205 2.93 -2.83 23.79
CA LEU A 205 1.77 -1.93 23.74
C LEU A 205 1.50 -1.41 25.16
N PRO A 206 0.91 -0.22 25.29
CA PRO A 206 0.43 0.25 26.57
C PRO A 206 -0.66 -0.65 27.15
N ALA A 207 -0.94 -0.53 28.45
CA ALA A 207 -2.06 -1.21 29.06
C ALA A 207 -3.37 -0.70 28.42
N GLY A 208 -4.27 -1.60 28.06
CA GLY A 208 -5.43 -1.22 27.26
C GLY A 208 -6.19 -2.40 26.68
N THR A 209 -7.15 -2.09 25.80
CA THR A 209 -7.91 -3.09 25.05
C THR A 209 -7.65 -2.89 23.56
N TYR A 210 -7.33 -3.97 22.86
CA TYR A 210 -6.98 -3.93 21.44
C TYR A 210 -7.63 -5.09 20.71
N THR A 211 -7.73 -4.97 19.39
CA THR A 211 -8.04 -6.10 18.51
C THR A 211 -6.86 -6.31 17.57
N ILE A 212 -6.39 -7.55 17.49
CA ILE A 212 -5.36 -7.97 16.54
C ILE A 212 -6.04 -8.79 15.46
N TYR A 213 -5.85 -8.38 14.21
CA TYR A 213 -6.23 -9.12 13.02
C TYR A 213 -5.00 -9.75 12.39
N ALA A 214 -5.15 -10.92 11.79
CA ALA A 214 -4.14 -11.54 10.91
C ALA A 214 -4.79 -11.93 9.58
N GLY A 215 -4.14 -11.60 8.47
CA GLY A 215 -4.57 -11.97 7.12
C GLY A 215 -3.39 -12.13 6.17
N ARG A 216 -3.64 -12.69 4.98
CA ARG A 216 -2.59 -12.96 3.98
C ARG A 216 -3.15 -12.81 2.55
N GLY A 217 -3.36 -11.58 2.09
CA GLY A 217 -4.12 -11.32 0.88
C GLY A 217 -5.59 -11.77 1.00
N PHE A 218 -6.38 -11.55 -0.05
CA PHE A 218 -7.81 -11.88 -0.04
C PHE A 218 -8.13 -13.34 -0.41
N GLU A 219 -7.11 -14.17 -0.66
CA GLU A 219 -7.29 -15.62 -0.81
C GLU A 219 -7.47 -16.33 0.54
N TYR A 220 -7.03 -15.69 1.62
CA TYR A 220 -7.08 -16.20 2.97
C TYR A 220 -8.18 -15.49 3.77
N GLY A 221 -8.78 -16.23 4.70
CA GLY A 221 -9.63 -15.67 5.73
C GLY A 221 -8.86 -14.75 6.68
N VAL A 222 -9.61 -13.99 7.48
CA VAL A 222 -9.03 -13.09 8.49
C VAL A 222 -9.30 -13.63 9.89
N ALA A 223 -8.24 -13.94 10.62
CA ALA A 223 -8.34 -14.25 12.04
C ALA A 223 -8.39 -12.95 12.85
N LYS A 224 -9.14 -12.95 13.96
CA LYS A 224 -9.18 -11.80 14.87
C LYS A 224 -9.21 -12.25 16.32
N GLN A 225 -8.50 -11.53 17.18
CA GLN A 225 -8.55 -11.72 18.62
C GLN A 225 -8.57 -10.38 19.36
N LYS A 226 -9.58 -10.19 20.21
CA LYS A 226 -9.62 -9.08 21.16
C LYS A 226 -8.76 -9.43 22.37
N ILE A 227 -7.89 -8.52 22.76
CA ILE A 227 -7.01 -8.67 23.92
C ILE A 227 -7.21 -7.51 24.90
N LYS A 228 -7.03 -7.80 26.18
CA LYS A 228 -6.94 -6.80 27.25
C LYS A 228 -5.59 -6.99 27.92
N LEU A 229 -4.80 -5.94 27.97
CA LEU A 229 -3.44 -5.92 28.48
C LEU A 229 -3.39 -5.15 29.80
N LYS A 230 -2.75 -5.73 30.80
CA LYS A 230 -2.38 -5.06 32.06
C LYS A 230 -0.91 -4.65 32.01
N ALA A 231 -0.55 -3.61 32.76
CA ALA A 231 0.85 -3.20 32.91
C ALA A 231 1.73 -4.37 33.40
N GLY A 232 2.88 -4.57 32.79
CA GLY A 232 3.82 -5.66 33.04
C GLY A 232 3.41 -7.03 32.48
N GLU A 233 2.22 -7.17 31.86
CA GLU A 233 1.75 -8.44 31.33
C GLU A 233 2.58 -8.89 30.11
N THR A 234 2.83 -10.19 30.00
CA THR A 234 3.23 -10.82 28.74
C THR A 234 2.06 -11.66 28.21
N LYS A 235 1.56 -11.32 27.01
CA LYS A 235 0.41 -11.95 26.38
C LYS A 235 0.83 -12.78 25.17
N GLN A 236 0.49 -14.06 25.16
CA GLN A 236 0.55 -14.88 23.95
C GLN A 236 -0.78 -14.80 23.19
N VAL A 237 -0.69 -14.59 21.87
CA VAL A 237 -1.81 -14.51 20.94
C VAL A 237 -1.55 -15.50 19.81
N ASN A 238 -2.39 -16.53 19.71
CA ASN A 238 -2.26 -17.56 18.68
C ASN A 238 -3.42 -17.42 17.72
N LEU A 239 -3.13 -17.16 16.46
CA LEU A 239 -4.11 -16.96 15.39
C LEU A 239 -3.92 -18.05 14.34
N LYS A 240 -5.03 -18.42 13.70
CA LYS A 240 -5.06 -19.41 12.63
C LYS A 240 -5.82 -18.82 11.46
N ILE A 241 -5.19 -18.80 10.29
CA ILE A 241 -5.80 -18.35 9.03
C ILE A 241 -5.83 -19.51 8.04
N ASP A 242 -6.85 -19.55 7.20
CA ASP A 242 -7.08 -20.59 6.20
C ASP A 242 -7.16 -19.97 4.82
N ARG A 243 -6.70 -20.70 3.79
CA ARG A 243 -6.97 -20.33 2.40
C ARG A 243 -8.44 -20.68 2.12
N GLU A 244 -9.25 -19.67 1.82
CA GLU A 244 -10.70 -19.80 1.66
C GLU A 244 -11.16 -19.69 0.20
N VAL A 245 -10.30 -19.16 -0.68
CA VAL A 245 -10.58 -18.99 -2.11
C VAL A 245 -9.80 -20.02 -2.93
N ASP A 246 -10.52 -20.87 -3.68
CA ASP A 246 -9.92 -21.77 -4.66
C ASP A 246 -9.44 -20.98 -5.89
N THR A 247 -8.14 -20.76 -5.93
CA THR A 247 -7.41 -20.17 -7.07
C THR A 247 -6.62 -21.22 -7.86
N SER A 248 -6.87 -22.52 -7.65
CA SER A 248 -6.14 -23.61 -8.33
C SER A 248 -5.96 -23.42 -9.84
N GLY A 249 -4.74 -23.69 -10.31
CA GLY A 249 -4.35 -23.49 -11.72
C GLY A 249 -4.14 -22.02 -12.12
N TYR A 250 -4.08 -21.11 -11.15
CA TYR A 250 -3.71 -19.72 -11.33
C TYR A 250 -2.69 -19.31 -10.27
N VAL A 251 -1.78 -18.40 -10.64
CA VAL A 251 -0.84 -17.76 -9.71
C VAL A 251 -1.19 -16.29 -9.55
N SER A 252 -1.14 -15.81 -8.30
CA SER A 252 -1.34 -14.42 -7.92
C SER A 252 -0.15 -13.55 -8.35
N CYS A 253 -0.37 -12.62 -9.27
CA CYS A 253 0.66 -11.75 -9.84
C CYS A 253 0.30 -10.28 -9.65
N ASP A 254 1.27 -9.50 -9.18
CA ASP A 254 1.23 -8.05 -9.27
C ASP A 254 2.32 -7.60 -10.23
N THR A 255 1.89 -6.91 -11.29
CA THR A 255 2.75 -6.52 -12.43
C THR A 255 3.37 -5.14 -12.27
N HIS A 256 3.00 -4.39 -11.23
CA HIS A 256 3.42 -3.01 -11.02
C HIS A 256 3.80 -2.81 -9.55
N ILE A 257 5.09 -2.94 -9.24
CA ILE A 257 5.61 -2.94 -7.88
C ILE A 257 6.89 -2.12 -7.82
N HIS A 258 6.97 -1.27 -6.80
CA HIS A 258 8.11 -0.40 -6.56
C HIS A 258 8.72 -0.61 -5.18
N THR A 259 9.98 -0.18 -5.08
CA THR A 259 10.73 -0.08 -3.83
C THR A 259 11.28 1.33 -3.70
N PHE A 260 11.22 1.87 -2.48
CA PHE A 260 11.92 3.12 -2.14
C PHE A 260 13.42 3.01 -2.46
N THR A 261 14.02 1.85 -2.23
CA THR A 261 15.44 1.55 -2.46
C THR A 261 15.91 1.89 -3.90
N HIS A 262 15.07 1.63 -4.91
CA HIS A 262 15.48 1.80 -6.32
C HIS A 262 14.66 2.84 -7.09
N SER A 263 13.38 3.05 -6.72
CA SER A 263 12.51 4.06 -7.32
C SER A 263 12.62 5.43 -6.64
N GLY A 264 13.12 5.50 -5.40
CA GLY A 264 13.44 6.76 -4.70
C GLY A 264 12.25 7.48 -4.07
N HIS A 265 11.06 6.90 -4.11
CA HIS A 265 9.86 7.42 -3.42
C HIS A 265 8.96 6.27 -2.95
N GLY A 266 7.96 6.60 -2.14
CA GLY A 266 7.28 5.63 -1.26
C GLY A 266 8.00 5.45 0.07
N ASP A 267 7.59 4.46 0.83
CA ASP A 267 8.23 4.13 2.11
C ASP A 267 8.78 2.69 2.19
N CYS A 268 8.52 1.82 1.20
CA CYS A 268 8.85 0.40 1.30
C CYS A 268 10.26 0.10 0.77
N SER A 269 11.18 -0.32 1.64
CA SER A 269 12.49 -0.80 1.18
C SER A 269 12.36 -2.10 0.37
N MET A 270 13.39 -2.47 -0.38
CA MET A 270 13.43 -3.75 -1.10
C MET A 270 13.33 -4.96 -0.14
N GLU A 271 13.99 -4.90 1.02
CA GLU A 271 13.87 -5.91 2.08
C GLU A 271 12.44 -6.02 2.62
N GLU A 272 11.82 -4.88 2.94
CA GLU A 272 10.43 -4.83 3.39
C GLU A 272 9.48 -5.36 2.30
N ARG A 273 9.74 -5.04 1.03
CA ARG A 273 8.93 -5.50 -0.10
C ARG A 273 8.94 -7.02 -0.21
N MET A 274 10.07 -7.68 0.03
CA MET A 274 10.14 -9.16 0.00
C MET A 274 9.24 -9.79 1.06
N ILE A 275 9.13 -9.14 2.23
CA ILE A 275 8.29 -9.59 3.34
C ILE A 275 6.81 -9.31 3.01
N THR A 276 6.46 -8.13 2.48
CA THR A 276 5.07 -7.80 2.13
C THR A 276 4.54 -8.67 0.98
N LEU A 277 5.36 -9.00 -0.02
CA LEU A 277 5.00 -9.94 -1.09
C LEU A 277 4.59 -11.32 -0.55
N ALA A 278 5.39 -11.86 0.37
CA ALA A 278 5.06 -13.12 1.05
C ALA A 278 3.81 -12.97 1.94
N GLY A 279 3.67 -11.82 2.61
CA GLY A 279 2.55 -11.51 3.50
C GLY A 279 1.23 -11.26 2.79
N GLU A 280 1.22 -10.90 1.50
CA GLU A 280 -0.01 -10.64 0.71
C GLU A 280 -0.32 -11.75 -0.31
N GLN A 281 0.36 -12.90 -0.22
CA GLN A 281 0.25 -14.02 -1.16
C GLN A 281 0.43 -13.57 -2.62
N ILE A 282 1.52 -12.85 -2.91
CA ILE A 282 1.90 -12.53 -4.30
C ILE A 282 2.92 -13.57 -4.75
N GLU A 283 2.46 -14.52 -5.56
CA GLU A 283 3.22 -15.71 -5.96
C GLU A 283 4.14 -15.45 -7.16
N PHE A 284 3.78 -14.49 -8.01
CA PHE A 284 4.53 -14.16 -9.22
C PHE A 284 4.72 -12.64 -9.37
N PRO A 285 5.51 -11.98 -8.50
CA PRO A 285 5.71 -10.54 -8.55
C PRO A 285 6.62 -10.12 -9.70
N ILE A 286 6.28 -9.01 -10.36
CA ILE A 286 7.15 -8.37 -11.35
C ILE A 286 7.83 -7.15 -10.71
N ALA A 287 9.17 -7.14 -10.70
CA ALA A 287 9.96 -6.03 -10.18
C ALA A 287 10.03 -4.89 -11.21
N THR A 288 9.31 -3.79 -11.00
CA THR A 288 9.15 -2.71 -12.00
C THR A 288 9.64 -1.36 -11.50
N ASP A 289 10.72 -1.32 -10.72
CA ASP A 289 11.33 -0.06 -10.29
C ASP A 289 11.64 0.87 -11.50
N HIS A 290 11.45 2.18 -11.32
CA HIS A 290 11.49 3.16 -12.42
C HIS A 290 12.79 3.10 -13.21
N ASN A 291 12.72 2.71 -14.48
CA ASN A 291 13.87 2.63 -15.37
C ASN A 291 15.03 1.78 -14.82
N LYS A 292 14.74 0.79 -13.96
CA LYS A 292 15.72 -0.10 -13.33
C LYS A 292 15.32 -1.56 -13.55
N GLN A 293 16.29 -2.42 -13.76
CA GLN A 293 16.10 -3.87 -13.94
C GLN A 293 16.66 -4.59 -12.72
N ILE A 294 15.88 -4.65 -11.65
CA ILE A 294 16.32 -5.13 -10.34
C ILE A 294 15.99 -6.61 -10.16
N ASN A 295 16.97 -7.37 -9.72
CA ASN A 295 16.81 -8.79 -9.44
C ASN A 295 16.44 -9.02 -7.96
N TYR A 296 15.18 -9.36 -7.69
CA TYR A 296 14.70 -9.64 -6.34
C TYR A 296 15.10 -11.03 -5.82
N ASP A 297 15.49 -11.94 -6.71
CA ASP A 297 15.70 -13.37 -6.41
C ASP A 297 16.80 -13.64 -5.36
N PRO A 298 18.00 -13.00 -5.41
CA PRO A 298 19.03 -13.21 -4.38
C PRO A 298 18.58 -12.77 -2.98
N LEU A 299 17.92 -11.60 -2.89
CA LEU A 299 17.46 -11.08 -1.61
C LEU A 299 16.32 -11.93 -1.03
N ALA A 300 15.36 -12.33 -1.87
CA ALA A 300 14.27 -13.22 -1.45
C ALA A 300 14.79 -14.54 -0.88
N ARG A 301 15.90 -15.10 -1.42
CA ARG A 301 16.55 -16.29 -0.85
C ARG A 301 17.23 -16.00 0.48
N LYS A 302 17.97 -14.89 0.56
CA LYS A 302 18.64 -14.43 1.80
C LYS A 302 17.63 -14.25 2.95
N LEU A 303 16.45 -13.74 2.65
CA LEU A 303 15.36 -13.54 3.61
C LEU A 303 14.45 -14.78 3.77
N HIS A 304 14.79 -15.91 3.14
CA HIS A 304 14.04 -17.17 3.22
C HIS A 304 12.56 -17.10 2.78
N VAL A 305 12.17 -16.07 2.03
CA VAL A 305 10.80 -15.88 1.52
C VAL A 305 10.62 -16.35 0.07
N ARG A 306 11.71 -16.61 -0.66
CA ARG A 306 11.68 -17.07 -2.06
C ARG A 306 10.84 -18.34 -2.30
N LYS A 307 10.59 -19.16 -1.27
CA LYS A 307 9.70 -20.32 -1.35
C LYS A 307 8.22 -19.97 -1.52
N TYR A 308 7.82 -18.73 -1.23
CA TYR A 308 6.43 -18.27 -1.35
C TYR A 308 6.12 -17.62 -2.70
N PHE A 309 7.14 -17.32 -3.52
CA PHE A 309 6.94 -16.63 -4.79
C PHE A 309 8.14 -16.75 -5.73
N THR A 310 7.91 -16.61 -7.03
CA THR A 310 8.92 -16.56 -8.09
C THR A 310 8.96 -15.17 -8.72
N PRO A 311 9.94 -14.32 -8.35
CA PRO A 311 10.02 -12.97 -8.88
C PRO A 311 10.53 -12.97 -10.32
N VAL A 312 10.02 -12.02 -11.12
CA VAL A 312 10.48 -11.75 -12.48
C VAL A 312 11.05 -10.35 -12.55
N ILE A 313 12.18 -10.21 -13.24
CA ILE A 313 12.78 -8.90 -13.51
C ILE A 313 11.93 -8.21 -14.58
N GLY A 314 11.37 -7.06 -14.22
CA GLY A 314 10.72 -6.13 -15.13
C GLY A 314 11.41 -4.76 -15.10
N ASN A 315 10.71 -3.77 -15.63
CA ASN A 315 11.10 -2.37 -15.60
C ASN A 315 9.84 -1.53 -15.86
N GLU A 316 9.59 -0.49 -15.06
CA GLU A 316 8.67 0.56 -15.48
C GLU A 316 9.42 1.62 -16.31
N VAL A 317 9.27 1.53 -17.63
CA VAL A 317 9.83 2.49 -18.57
C VAL A 317 9.04 3.79 -18.47
N THR A 318 9.58 4.73 -17.71
CA THR A 318 8.91 5.97 -17.30
C THR A 318 9.24 7.08 -18.30
N THR A 319 8.37 7.30 -19.28
CA THR A 319 8.58 8.31 -20.33
C THR A 319 7.73 9.56 -20.11
N LYS A 320 8.01 10.64 -20.85
CA LYS A 320 7.15 11.84 -20.87
C LYS A 320 5.80 11.63 -21.56
N LEU A 321 5.61 10.54 -22.31
CA LEU A 321 4.37 10.27 -23.06
C LEU A 321 3.49 9.21 -22.40
N GLY A 322 4.00 8.49 -21.41
CA GLY A 322 3.33 7.34 -20.79
C GLY A 322 4.35 6.47 -20.08
N HIS A 323 3.87 5.66 -19.15
CA HIS A 323 4.71 4.66 -18.50
C HIS A 323 4.33 3.26 -18.99
N PHE A 324 5.33 2.38 -18.99
CA PHE A 324 5.18 1.02 -19.48
C PHE A 324 5.87 0.00 -18.59
N ASN A 325 5.11 -0.91 -18.00
CA ASN A 325 5.70 -2.10 -17.40
C ASN A 325 6.10 -3.08 -18.51
N VAL A 326 7.36 -3.51 -18.49
CA VAL A 326 7.92 -4.44 -19.47
C VAL A 326 8.56 -5.65 -18.78
N PHE A 327 8.26 -6.85 -19.27
CA PHE A 327 8.88 -8.08 -18.74
C PHE A 327 8.81 -9.27 -19.74
N SER A 328 9.67 -10.27 -19.62
CA SER A 328 10.86 -10.30 -18.76
C SER A 328 12.00 -9.48 -19.36
N VAL A 329 12.82 -8.88 -18.50
CA VAL A 329 14.12 -8.30 -18.88
C VAL A 329 15.25 -8.97 -18.08
N GLN A 330 16.50 -8.52 -18.27
CA GLN A 330 17.67 -9.14 -17.63
C GLN A 330 18.40 -8.16 -16.72
N GLU A 331 18.91 -8.66 -15.60
CA GLU A 331 19.82 -7.91 -14.73
C GLU A 331 21.07 -7.49 -15.52
N GLY A 332 21.49 -6.23 -15.39
CA GLY A 332 22.61 -5.68 -16.13
C GLY A 332 22.40 -5.52 -17.65
N GLY A 333 21.22 -5.87 -18.17
CA GLY A 333 20.86 -5.68 -19.58
C GLY A 333 20.64 -4.20 -19.97
N PRO A 334 20.43 -3.90 -21.25
CA PRO A 334 20.15 -2.55 -21.72
C PRO A 334 18.79 -2.06 -21.20
N ILE A 335 18.77 -0.83 -20.66
CA ILE A 335 17.54 -0.16 -20.23
C ILE A 335 16.90 0.52 -21.46
N PRO A 336 15.60 0.35 -21.73
CA PRO A 336 14.90 1.10 -22.77
C PRO A 336 15.11 2.62 -22.64
N ASP A 337 15.29 3.33 -23.75
CA ASP A 337 15.52 4.78 -23.72
C ASP A 337 14.22 5.53 -23.40
N TYR A 338 14.04 5.79 -22.12
CA TYR A 338 12.88 6.47 -21.54
C TYR A 338 12.88 7.99 -21.79
N LYS A 339 13.91 8.55 -22.44
CA LYS A 339 14.00 9.98 -22.80
C LYS A 339 13.39 10.30 -24.16
N LEU A 340 13.03 9.27 -24.93
CA LEU A 340 12.44 9.42 -26.25
C LEU A 340 11.07 10.13 -26.18
N MET A 341 10.78 10.94 -27.20
CA MET A 341 9.59 11.79 -27.28
C MET A 341 8.62 11.36 -28.39
N SER A 342 8.73 10.11 -28.85
CA SER A 342 7.88 9.53 -29.89
C SER A 342 7.46 8.13 -29.45
N TRP A 343 6.17 7.84 -29.55
CA TRP A 343 5.61 6.51 -29.31
C TRP A 343 6.29 5.41 -30.14
N GLU A 344 6.58 5.68 -31.43
CA GLU A 344 7.26 4.72 -32.30
C GLU A 344 8.68 4.43 -31.81
N ALA A 345 9.43 5.48 -31.46
CA ALA A 345 10.80 5.35 -30.97
C ALA A 345 10.85 4.64 -29.61
N ILE A 346 9.93 4.99 -28.69
CA ILE A 346 9.79 4.36 -27.37
C ILE A 346 9.55 2.86 -27.54
N PHE A 347 8.53 2.46 -28.31
CA PHE A 347 8.25 1.04 -28.52
C PHE A 347 9.37 0.32 -29.26
N LYS A 348 10.02 0.97 -30.24
CA LYS A 348 11.21 0.39 -30.90
C LYS A 348 12.33 0.13 -29.89
N SER A 349 12.54 1.04 -28.93
CA SER A 349 13.53 0.84 -27.88
C SER A 349 13.13 -0.27 -26.92
N ILE A 350 11.87 -0.30 -26.46
CA ILE A 350 11.34 -1.35 -25.58
C ILE A 350 11.49 -2.73 -26.22
N TYR A 351 11.03 -2.91 -27.46
CA TYR A 351 11.12 -4.19 -28.16
C TYR A 351 12.55 -4.53 -28.63
N GLY A 352 13.47 -3.55 -28.61
CA GLY A 352 14.90 -3.78 -28.81
C GLY A 352 15.60 -4.37 -27.59
N THR A 353 14.99 -4.28 -26.40
CA THR A 353 15.53 -4.89 -25.19
C THR A 353 15.32 -6.42 -25.21
N PRO A 354 16.36 -7.23 -24.96
CA PRO A 354 16.26 -8.69 -24.99
C PRO A 354 15.18 -9.25 -24.07
N ASN A 355 14.48 -10.27 -24.55
CA ASN A 355 13.46 -11.07 -23.83
C ASN A 355 12.15 -10.37 -23.45
N VAL A 356 11.95 -9.10 -23.83
CA VAL A 356 10.68 -8.41 -23.63
C VAL A 356 9.56 -9.18 -24.34
N LYS A 357 8.55 -9.60 -23.58
CA LYS A 357 7.37 -10.32 -24.07
C LYS A 357 6.07 -9.60 -23.76
N ALA A 358 5.96 -9.05 -22.56
CA ALA A 358 4.85 -8.24 -22.10
C ALA A 358 5.26 -6.76 -22.10
N VAL A 359 4.38 -5.93 -22.65
CA VAL A 359 4.46 -4.47 -22.61
C VAL A 359 3.08 -3.96 -22.23
N ILE A 360 2.97 -3.47 -21.01
CA ILE A 360 1.72 -2.96 -20.42
C ILE A 360 1.72 -1.45 -20.57
N LEU A 361 0.63 -0.85 -21.05
CA LEU A 361 0.39 0.58 -20.86
C LEU A 361 -0.15 0.80 -19.44
N ASN A 362 0.63 1.49 -18.60
CA ASN A 362 0.27 1.77 -17.21
C ASN A 362 -0.69 2.96 -17.13
N HIS A 363 -1.59 2.94 -16.14
CA HIS A 363 -2.48 4.04 -15.73
C HIS A 363 -2.77 5.06 -16.85
N ALA A 364 -3.40 4.60 -17.94
CA ALA A 364 -3.42 5.27 -19.25
C ALA A 364 -4.07 6.67 -19.27
N ARG A 365 -4.80 7.02 -18.20
CA ARG A 365 -5.49 8.31 -18.02
C ARG A 365 -4.73 9.28 -17.12
N ASP A 366 -3.56 8.90 -16.61
CA ASP A 366 -2.73 9.77 -15.79
C ASP A 366 -2.00 10.82 -16.64
N ILE A 367 -1.51 11.87 -15.97
CA ILE A 367 -0.78 12.95 -16.62
C ILE A 367 0.72 12.70 -16.50
N HIS A 368 1.37 12.46 -17.62
CA HIS A 368 2.82 12.35 -17.75
C HIS A 368 3.34 13.60 -18.44
N SER A 369 4.01 14.51 -17.72
CA SER A 369 4.57 15.74 -18.32
C SER A 369 3.56 16.54 -19.19
N ASN A 370 2.33 16.77 -18.67
CA ASN A 370 1.20 17.40 -19.37
C ASN A 370 0.62 16.60 -20.56
N TYR A 371 1.01 15.34 -20.72
CA TYR A 371 0.47 14.43 -21.72
C TYR A 371 -0.35 13.33 -21.04
N ARG A 372 -1.54 13.05 -21.57
CA ARG A 372 -2.42 11.98 -21.09
C ARG A 372 -2.64 10.98 -22.23
N PRO A 373 -2.12 9.74 -22.16
CA PRO A 373 -2.18 8.77 -23.27
C PRO A 373 -3.59 8.59 -23.80
N PHE A 374 -4.52 8.23 -22.92
CA PHE A 374 -5.93 8.10 -23.25
C PHE A 374 -6.71 9.39 -22.98
N GLY A 375 -6.07 10.57 -23.00
CA GLY A 375 -6.78 11.83 -22.85
C GLY A 375 -7.65 12.14 -24.08
N PRO A 376 -8.71 12.96 -23.96
CA PRO A 376 -9.58 13.32 -25.09
C PRO A 376 -8.83 14.03 -26.22
N GLN A 377 -7.65 14.62 -25.97
CA GLN A 377 -6.81 15.17 -27.03
C GLN A 377 -6.07 14.11 -27.86
N ASN A 378 -6.00 12.87 -27.38
CA ASN A 378 -5.12 11.81 -27.92
C ASN A 378 -5.86 10.50 -28.21
N HIS A 379 -7.06 10.29 -27.65
CA HIS A 379 -7.76 9.01 -27.75
C HIS A 379 -9.30 9.16 -27.60
N ILE A 380 -10.05 8.40 -28.39
CA ILE A 380 -11.49 8.23 -28.25
C ILE A 380 -11.77 6.85 -27.61
N GLY A 381 -12.03 6.85 -26.31
CA GLY A 381 -12.25 5.62 -25.53
C GLY A 381 -13.39 4.73 -26.02
N LEU A 382 -14.46 5.31 -26.57
CA LEU A 382 -15.61 4.54 -27.07
C LEU A 382 -15.25 3.66 -28.28
N THR A 383 -14.37 4.15 -29.15
CA THR A 383 -14.04 3.50 -30.42
C THR A 383 -12.66 2.87 -30.42
N GLY A 384 -11.81 3.13 -29.42
CA GLY A 384 -10.41 2.73 -29.41
C GLY A 384 -9.56 3.52 -30.41
N GLU A 385 -9.97 4.73 -30.80
CA GLU A 385 -9.27 5.50 -31.83
C GLU A 385 -8.18 6.39 -31.24
N SER A 386 -6.93 6.14 -31.64
CA SER A 386 -5.81 7.05 -31.40
C SER A 386 -5.90 8.29 -32.29
N LEU A 387 -5.95 9.47 -31.68
CA LEU A 387 -5.90 10.76 -32.35
C LEU A 387 -4.45 11.17 -32.58
N LYS A 388 -4.15 11.89 -33.68
CA LYS A 388 -2.79 12.38 -34.02
C LYS A 388 -1.81 11.28 -34.47
N ASN A 389 -2.32 10.21 -35.09
CA ASN A 389 -1.53 9.19 -35.80
C ASN A 389 -0.49 8.43 -34.96
N TRP A 390 -0.58 8.43 -33.62
CA TRP A 390 0.20 7.51 -32.81
C TRP A 390 -0.44 6.12 -32.83
N GLN A 391 0.35 5.08 -32.53
CA GLN A 391 -0.13 3.70 -32.47
C GLN A 391 0.27 3.07 -31.13
N LEU A 392 -0.71 2.51 -30.44
CA LEU A 392 -0.46 1.68 -29.27
C LEU A 392 0.14 0.34 -29.73
N ARG A 393 1.39 0.07 -29.34
CA ARG A 393 2.06 -1.22 -29.59
C ARG A 393 2.27 -2.03 -28.31
N ALA A 394 1.61 -1.63 -27.22
CA ALA A 394 1.49 -2.47 -26.03
C ALA A 394 0.64 -3.72 -26.37
N ASN A 395 0.84 -4.80 -25.63
CA ASN A 395 0.01 -6.01 -25.72
C ASN A 395 -0.83 -6.24 -24.46
N ALA A 396 -0.77 -5.31 -23.52
CA ALA A 396 -1.54 -5.30 -22.29
C ALA A 396 -1.81 -3.86 -21.84
N MET A 397 -2.80 -3.67 -20.97
CA MET A 397 -3.06 -2.39 -20.32
C MET A 397 -3.62 -2.56 -18.92
N GLU A 398 -3.24 -1.64 -18.03
CA GLU A 398 -3.88 -1.53 -16.73
C GLU A 398 -5.32 -1.06 -16.88
N ILE A 399 -6.25 -1.84 -16.30
CA ILE A 399 -7.66 -1.46 -16.18
C ILE A 399 -8.09 -1.28 -14.73
N ILE A 400 -7.30 -1.75 -13.77
CA ILE A 400 -7.46 -1.48 -12.34
C ILE A 400 -6.07 -1.30 -11.72
N ASN A 401 -5.82 -0.13 -11.12
CA ASN A 401 -4.62 0.14 -10.34
C ASN A 401 -5.04 0.55 -8.93
N SER A 402 -4.72 -0.24 -7.90
CA SER A 402 -5.16 0.04 -6.53
C SER A 402 -4.43 1.20 -5.87
N GLY A 403 -3.23 1.56 -6.33
CA GLY A 403 -2.49 2.75 -5.88
C GLY A 403 -2.95 4.05 -6.53
N ALA A 404 -3.69 3.96 -7.65
CA ALA A 404 -4.16 5.10 -8.43
C ALA A 404 -5.60 4.92 -8.94
N THR A 405 -6.56 4.68 -8.03
CA THR A 405 -7.97 4.50 -8.42
C THR A 405 -8.58 5.78 -8.99
N GLN A 406 -9.29 5.67 -10.10
CA GLN A 406 -9.98 6.80 -10.74
C GLN A 406 -11.37 7.05 -10.13
N THR A 407 -11.84 8.30 -10.20
CA THR A 407 -13.20 8.69 -9.78
C THR A 407 -14.27 7.90 -10.55
N ASP A 408 -14.10 7.74 -11.85
CA ASP A 408 -14.91 6.82 -12.66
C ASP A 408 -14.19 5.48 -12.79
N VAL A 409 -14.52 4.55 -11.89
CA VAL A 409 -13.88 3.22 -11.80
C VAL A 409 -14.04 2.37 -13.06
N LEU A 410 -14.99 2.71 -13.94
CA LEU A 410 -15.22 1.98 -15.20
C LEU A 410 -14.55 2.64 -16.40
N GLN A 411 -13.88 3.78 -16.24
CA GLN A 411 -13.30 4.53 -17.37
C GLN A 411 -12.30 3.70 -18.17
N LEU A 412 -11.32 3.08 -17.50
CA LEU A 412 -10.33 2.23 -18.19
C LEU A 412 -10.93 0.95 -18.77
N TYR A 413 -12.00 0.42 -18.18
CA TYR A 413 -12.73 -0.72 -18.77
C TYR A 413 -13.36 -0.33 -20.10
N ARG A 414 -13.96 0.86 -20.19
CA ARG A 414 -14.55 1.35 -21.44
C ARG A 414 -13.47 1.59 -22.50
N ASP A 415 -12.30 2.11 -22.10
CA ASP A 415 -11.15 2.26 -22.99
C ASP A 415 -10.67 0.90 -23.54
N TRP A 416 -10.53 -0.08 -22.66
CA TRP A 416 -10.17 -1.44 -23.04
C TRP A 416 -11.19 -2.07 -23.99
N PHE A 417 -12.49 -1.92 -23.74
CA PHE A 417 -13.52 -2.36 -24.69
C PHE A 417 -13.44 -1.61 -26.03
N GLY A 418 -13.10 -0.33 -26.03
CA GLY A 418 -12.85 0.45 -27.25
C GLY A 418 -11.72 -0.15 -28.09
N GLU A 419 -10.59 -0.45 -27.47
CA GLU A 419 -9.45 -1.11 -28.13
C GLU A 419 -9.84 -2.48 -28.70
N LEU A 420 -10.56 -3.30 -27.93
CA LEU A 420 -11.08 -4.59 -28.39
C LEU A 420 -12.01 -4.45 -29.59
N ASN A 421 -12.94 -3.48 -29.56
CA ASN A 421 -13.86 -3.20 -30.67
C ASN A 421 -13.12 -2.76 -31.94
N ARG A 422 -11.92 -2.17 -31.82
CA ARG A 422 -11.04 -1.81 -32.93
C ARG A 422 -10.18 -2.98 -33.43
N GLY A 423 -10.25 -4.15 -32.78
CA GLY A 423 -9.43 -5.31 -33.09
C GLY A 423 -8.02 -5.25 -32.49
N VAL A 424 -7.77 -4.36 -31.53
CA VAL A 424 -6.53 -4.31 -30.75
C VAL A 424 -6.72 -5.19 -29.51
N MET A 425 -6.04 -6.33 -29.50
CA MET A 425 -6.12 -7.30 -28.40
C MET A 425 -5.10 -6.92 -27.32
N LEU A 426 -5.61 -6.43 -26.19
CA LEU A 426 -4.80 -6.12 -25.01
C LEU A 426 -5.18 -7.05 -23.87
N THR A 427 -4.19 -7.74 -23.28
CA THR A 427 -4.39 -8.43 -22.00
C THR A 427 -4.79 -7.39 -20.93
N PRO A 428 -5.96 -7.52 -20.30
CA PRO A 428 -6.34 -6.63 -19.21
C PRO A 428 -5.49 -6.93 -17.97
N VAL A 429 -5.10 -5.88 -17.24
CA VAL A 429 -4.21 -6.00 -16.07
C VAL A 429 -4.81 -5.31 -14.85
N GLY A 430 -4.77 -6.03 -13.72
CA GLY A 430 -4.95 -5.49 -12.38
C GLY A 430 -3.60 -5.48 -11.65
N CYS A 431 -3.23 -4.36 -11.04
CA CYS A 431 -1.97 -4.20 -10.32
C CYS A 431 -2.10 -3.22 -9.15
N SER A 432 -1.05 -3.10 -8.34
CA SER A 432 -1.08 -2.18 -7.20
C SER A 432 -0.36 -0.87 -7.39
N ASP A 433 0.70 -0.83 -8.21
CA ASP A 433 1.61 0.32 -8.26
C ASP A 433 2.11 0.71 -6.85
N SER A 434 2.35 -0.33 -6.04
CA SER A 434 2.62 -0.16 -4.62
C SER A 434 4.03 0.38 -4.39
N HIS A 435 4.07 1.51 -3.70
CA HIS A 435 5.28 2.19 -3.25
C HIS A 435 5.48 2.08 -1.73
N ASP A 436 4.41 1.72 -1.02
CA ASP A 436 4.35 1.76 0.44
C ASP A 436 4.22 0.34 1.03
N VAL A 437 4.50 0.23 2.33
CA VAL A 437 4.28 -0.99 3.11
C VAL A 437 2.80 -1.22 3.38
N SER A 438 2.06 -0.17 3.79
CA SER A 438 0.67 -0.32 4.27
C SER A 438 -0.33 0.69 3.75
N ARG A 439 0.10 1.84 3.21
CA ARG A 439 -0.82 2.84 2.65
C ARG A 439 -1.47 2.33 1.37
N TYR A 440 -0.65 1.90 0.41
CA TYR A 440 -1.08 1.18 -0.78
C TYR A 440 -0.54 -0.25 -0.71
N ILE A 441 -1.44 -1.20 -0.45
CA ILE A 441 -1.08 -2.60 -0.21
C ILE A 441 -0.67 -3.27 -1.54
N VAL A 442 0.45 -3.98 -1.52
CA VAL A 442 0.92 -4.72 -2.69
C VAL A 442 -0.09 -5.79 -3.12
N GLY A 443 -0.35 -5.85 -4.42
CA GLY A 443 -1.37 -6.69 -5.03
C GLY A 443 -2.79 -6.48 -4.51
N GLN A 444 -3.16 -5.34 -3.93
CA GLN A 444 -4.55 -5.14 -3.50
C GLN A 444 -5.52 -5.30 -4.69
N SER A 445 -5.18 -4.69 -5.83
CA SER A 445 -5.59 -5.16 -7.15
C SER A 445 -4.47 -6.02 -7.75
N ARG A 446 -4.81 -7.14 -8.37
CA ARG A 446 -3.84 -8.09 -8.94
C ARG A 446 -4.39 -8.85 -10.14
N THR A 447 -3.48 -9.47 -10.86
CA THR A 447 -3.76 -10.33 -12.01
C THR A 447 -3.48 -11.78 -11.63
N TYR A 448 -4.44 -12.65 -11.84
CA TYR A 448 -4.26 -14.09 -11.72
C TYR A 448 -3.92 -14.67 -13.08
N ILE A 449 -2.73 -15.23 -13.22
CA ILE A 449 -2.24 -15.78 -14.49
C ILE A 449 -2.39 -17.29 -14.45
N GLN A 450 -2.97 -17.89 -15.48
CA GLN A 450 -3.06 -19.35 -15.56
C GLN A 450 -1.66 -19.97 -15.55
N ALA A 451 -1.37 -20.83 -14.59
CA ALA A 451 -0.08 -21.49 -14.41
C ALA A 451 -0.21 -22.73 -13.52
N ASP A 452 0.86 -23.52 -13.44
CA ASP A 452 1.01 -24.51 -12.37
C ASP A 452 1.32 -23.76 -11.06
N ASP A 453 0.49 -23.99 -10.05
CA ASP A 453 0.47 -23.30 -8.77
C ASP A 453 0.95 -24.17 -7.59
N GLN A 454 1.43 -25.40 -7.87
CA GLN A 454 1.78 -26.36 -6.81
C GLN A 454 3.02 -25.97 -5.98
N ASP A 455 3.94 -25.20 -6.57
CA ASP A 455 5.13 -24.69 -5.88
C ASP A 455 5.37 -23.22 -6.28
N PRO A 456 4.84 -22.24 -5.52
CA PRO A 456 5.04 -20.81 -5.79
C PRO A 456 6.51 -20.41 -5.89
N GLY A 457 7.40 -21.15 -5.23
CA GLY A 457 8.84 -20.97 -5.30
C GLY A 457 9.48 -21.48 -6.60
N LYS A 458 8.75 -22.18 -7.47
CA LYS A 458 9.28 -22.76 -8.71
C LYS A 458 8.33 -22.60 -9.90
N ILE A 459 7.63 -21.47 -9.98
CA ILE A 459 6.76 -21.17 -11.12
C ILE A 459 7.59 -21.11 -12.40
N ASP A 460 7.15 -21.79 -13.46
CA ASP A 460 7.73 -21.66 -14.80
C ASP A 460 7.43 -20.26 -15.34
N ALA A 461 8.39 -19.35 -15.15
CA ALA A 461 8.25 -17.96 -15.57
C ALA A 461 8.05 -17.83 -17.08
N THR A 462 8.70 -18.67 -17.89
CA THR A 462 8.60 -18.59 -19.35
C THR A 462 7.19 -18.92 -19.81
N ARG A 463 6.62 -20.01 -19.29
CA ARG A 463 5.26 -20.43 -19.62
C ARG A 463 4.21 -19.48 -19.05
N THR A 464 4.40 -19.00 -17.82
CA THR A 464 3.48 -18.09 -17.13
C THR A 464 3.40 -16.74 -17.85
N ILE A 465 4.54 -16.16 -18.23
CA ILE A 465 4.57 -14.93 -19.05
C ILE A 465 3.91 -15.15 -20.41
N GLN A 466 4.11 -16.32 -21.03
CA GLN A 466 3.40 -16.61 -22.28
C GLN A 466 1.89 -16.67 -22.08
N ASN A 467 1.40 -17.29 -21.00
CA ASN A 467 -0.03 -17.32 -20.70
C ASN A 467 -0.61 -15.92 -20.42
N PHE A 468 0.17 -15.04 -19.79
CA PHE A 468 -0.19 -13.62 -19.65
C PHE A 468 -0.34 -12.94 -21.02
N VAL A 469 0.65 -13.08 -21.91
CA VAL A 469 0.60 -12.51 -23.28
C VAL A 469 -0.55 -13.11 -24.10
N ASP A 470 -0.89 -14.37 -23.88
CA ASP A 470 -2.03 -15.05 -24.51
C ASP A 470 -3.40 -14.62 -23.93
N GLY A 471 -3.42 -13.73 -22.92
CA GLY A 471 -4.65 -13.24 -22.29
C GLY A 471 -5.33 -14.25 -21.37
N LYS A 472 -4.62 -15.29 -20.91
CA LYS A 472 -5.14 -16.31 -19.98
C LYS A 472 -5.06 -15.81 -18.54
N VAL A 473 -5.74 -14.69 -18.30
CA VAL A 473 -5.70 -13.97 -17.04
C VAL A 473 -7.10 -13.75 -16.47
N LEU A 474 -7.17 -13.63 -15.15
CA LEU A 474 -8.32 -13.11 -14.42
C LEU A 474 -7.87 -11.90 -13.63
N LEU A 475 -8.72 -10.88 -13.52
CA LEU A 475 -8.43 -9.71 -12.70
C LEU A 475 -9.22 -9.80 -11.41
N SER A 476 -8.60 -9.33 -10.33
CA SER A 476 -9.26 -9.27 -9.05
C SER A 476 -8.86 -8.03 -8.28
N TYR A 477 -9.86 -7.40 -7.67
CA TYR A 477 -9.70 -6.41 -6.62
C TYR A 477 -10.50 -6.83 -5.37
N GLY A 478 -10.47 -8.15 -5.06
CA GLY A 478 -11.15 -8.75 -3.90
C GLY A 478 -12.13 -9.89 -4.21
N LEU A 479 -12.54 -10.06 -5.48
CA LEU A 479 -13.36 -11.19 -5.93
C LEU A 479 -12.62 -12.01 -6.97
N PHE A 480 -12.61 -13.34 -6.82
CA PHE A 480 -12.07 -14.25 -7.81
C PHE A 480 -13.21 -14.96 -8.55
N THR A 481 -13.31 -14.76 -9.86
CA THR A 481 -14.43 -15.29 -10.66
C THR A 481 -13.92 -16.18 -11.78
N ARG A 482 -14.39 -17.44 -11.82
CA ARG A 482 -14.16 -18.36 -12.95
C ARG A 482 -15.37 -18.37 -13.86
N ILE A 483 -15.23 -17.79 -15.05
CA ILE A 483 -16.28 -17.79 -16.08
C ILE A 483 -15.85 -18.68 -17.23
N LYS A 484 -16.77 -19.53 -17.72
CA LYS A 484 -16.60 -20.30 -18.95
C LYS A 484 -17.71 -19.98 -19.93
N VAL A 485 -17.35 -19.66 -21.16
CA VAL A 485 -18.31 -19.54 -22.27
C VAL A 485 -18.62 -20.94 -22.81
N ASN A 486 -19.90 -21.28 -22.92
CA ASN A 486 -20.41 -22.59 -23.37
C ASN A 486 -19.81 -23.77 -22.59
N GLY A 487 -19.44 -23.56 -21.32
CA GLY A 487 -18.79 -24.57 -20.46
C GLY A 487 -17.37 -24.99 -20.91
N ARG A 488 -16.82 -24.39 -21.97
CA ARG A 488 -15.59 -24.86 -22.63
C ARG A 488 -14.45 -23.85 -22.61
N TYR A 489 -14.75 -22.58 -22.79
CA TYR A 489 -13.73 -21.58 -23.08
C TYR A 489 -13.55 -20.64 -21.90
N GLY A 490 -12.35 -20.62 -21.32
CA GLY A 490 -11.94 -19.63 -20.33
C GLY A 490 -11.29 -18.39 -20.98
N PRO A 491 -10.76 -17.48 -20.13
CA PRO A 491 -9.98 -16.33 -20.59
C PRO A 491 -8.85 -16.75 -21.53
N GLY A 492 -8.59 -15.96 -22.58
CA GLY A 492 -7.55 -16.22 -23.58
C GLY A 492 -7.87 -17.34 -24.60
N ASN A 493 -8.87 -18.19 -24.36
CA ASN A 493 -9.18 -19.32 -25.27
C ASN A 493 -9.89 -18.92 -26.57
N TRP A 494 -10.49 -17.71 -26.65
CA TRP A 494 -11.26 -17.24 -27.80
C TRP A 494 -10.44 -16.44 -28.83
N CYS A 495 -9.14 -16.27 -28.65
CA CYS A 495 -8.27 -15.64 -29.64
C CYS A 495 -8.02 -16.58 -30.82
N LEU A 496 -9.07 -16.86 -31.59
CA LEU A 496 -8.97 -17.38 -32.94
C LEU A 496 -8.06 -16.43 -33.73
N ARG A 497 -6.89 -16.95 -34.08
CA ARG A 497 -6.00 -16.44 -35.13
C ARG A 497 -6.79 -15.68 -36.17
N ARG A 498 -6.42 -14.42 -36.41
CA ARG A 498 -6.90 -13.54 -37.50
C ARG A 498 -7.57 -14.34 -38.62
N ARG A 499 -8.89 -14.47 -38.60
CA ARG A 499 -9.62 -14.43 -39.86
C ARG A 499 -9.48 -12.99 -40.30
N ILE A 500 -8.48 -12.76 -41.15
CA ILE A 500 -8.41 -11.57 -41.99
C ILE A 500 -9.78 -11.51 -42.66
N TRP A 501 -10.64 -10.61 -42.20
CA TRP A 501 -11.78 -10.18 -42.98
C TRP A 501 -11.16 -9.51 -44.20
N LYS A 502 -10.95 -10.28 -45.28
CA LYS A 502 -10.76 -9.70 -46.60
C LYS A 502 -12.07 -8.97 -46.90
N SER A 503 -12.03 -7.65 -46.85
CA SER A 503 -13.08 -6.80 -47.39
C SER A 503 -13.38 -7.28 -48.82
N ARG A 504 -14.65 -7.55 -49.10
CA ARG A 504 -15.17 -7.47 -50.47
C ARG A 504 -15.39 -6.01 -50.82
#